data_AF-A0A3R9DZL8-F1
#
_entry.id   AF-A0A3R9DZL8-F1
#
_cell.length_a   1.000
_cell.length_b   1.000
_cell.length_c   1.000
_cell.angle_alpha   90.00
_cell.angle_beta   90.00
_cell.angle_gamma   90.00
#
_symmetry.space_group_name_H-M   'P 1'
#
loop_
_entity.id
_entity.type
_entity.pdbx_description
1 polymer ?
#
loop_
_entity_poly.entity_id
_entity_poly.type
_entity_poly.pdbx_seq_one_letter_code
_entity_poly.pdbx_strand_id
1 'polypeptide(L)'
;MAEWDDYQEEVASFFRGLGLDAATNVPISGARTSHDIDVVVRSEHVGFDMLWIVECKRWSKPVSKLHVLALREIVSDVGADRGLLMAESGFQSGAHEAAELTNVKLTSLVELKDSASYSLGMASLRALQDRVDECRSRYWELEKESRIDCGLRPPVGLPGYSGNLVIEASEAALNDAFKGKFPPLLDGLAPLLYRHFRFSAGSPSGLYEEIEPLVAELEELLDRAYASPGRKLKRDRTN
;
A
#
# COMPACT_ATOMS: atom_id res chain seq x y z
N MET A 1 11.94 31.93 7.42
CA MET A 1 11.87 30.88 8.45
C MET A 1 13.14 30.07 8.33
N ALA A 2 13.72 29.61 9.45
CA ALA A 2 14.98 28.91 9.40
C ALA A 2 14.77 27.54 8.72
N GLU A 3 15.72 27.07 7.90
CA GLU A 3 15.60 25.78 7.19
C GLU A 3 15.34 24.58 8.12
N TRP A 4 15.55 24.70 9.43
CA TRP A 4 15.23 23.65 10.40
C TRP A 4 13.72 23.57 10.72
N ASP A 5 13.01 24.70 10.81
CA ASP A 5 11.56 24.75 11.06
C ASP A 5 10.78 24.05 9.94
N ASP A 6 11.32 24.05 8.73
CA ASP A 6 10.69 23.43 7.56
C ASP A 6 10.67 21.89 7.66
N TYR A 7 11.70 21.25 8.23
CA TYR A 7 11.81 19.78 8.19
C TYR A 7 10.80 19.08 9.11
N GLN A 8 10.62 19.57 10.34
CA GLN A 8 9.62 19.03 11.25
C GLN A 8 8.19 19.27 10.73
N GLU A 9 7.95 20.39 10.06
CA GLU A 9 6.64 20.67 9.46
C GLU A 9 6.39 19.78 8.23
N GLU A 10 7.41 19.48 7.42
CA GLU A 10 7.30 18.48 6.35
C GLU A 10 6.96 17.09 6.90
N VAL A 11 7.58 16.69 8.02
CA VAL A 11 7.29 15.42 8.70
C VAL A 11 5.87 15.41 9.26
N ALA A 12 5.44 16.49 9.93
CA ALA A 12 4.07 16.60 10.45
C ALA A 12 3.03 16.59 9.32
N SER A 13 3.27 17.35 8.26
CA SER A 13 2.43 17.40 7.05
C SER A 13 2.29 16.03 6.40
N PHE A 14 3.37 15.25 6.34
CA PHE A 14 3.32 13.86 5.87
C PHE A 14 2.34 13.00 6.70
N PHE A 15 2.44 13.03 8.04
CA PHE A 15 1.51 12.27 8.89
C PHE A 15 0.07 12.76 8.78
N ARG A 16 -0.16 14.07 8.66
CA ARG A 16 -1.51 14.62 8.37
C ARG A 16 -2.04 14.13 7.03
N GLY A 17 -1.18 14.04 6.01
CA GLY A 17 -1.52 13.48 4.70
C GLY A 17 -1.94 12.00 4.75
N LEU A 18 -1.49 11.26 5.77
CA LEU A 18 -1.95 9.89 6.05
C LEU A 18 -3.24 9.84 6.90
N GLY A 19 -3.82 10.99 7.25
CA GLY A 19 -5.05 11.09 8.05
C GLY A 19 -4.82 11.02 9.57
N LEU A 20 -3.58 11.20 10.05
CA LEU A 20 -3.27 11.25 11.48
C LEU A 20 -3.31 12.71 11.98
N ASP A 21 -3.54 12.90 13.29
CA ASP A 21 -3.35 14.21 13.91
C ASP A 21 -1.86 14.40 14.20
N ALA A 22 -1.28 15.52 13.75
CA ALA A 22 0.14 15.81 13.96
C ALA A 22 0.40 17.30 14.19
N ALA A 23 1.16 17.61 15.23
CA ALA A 23 1.51 18.98 15.62
C ALA A 23 3.01 19.11 15.89
N THR A 24 3.58 20.26 15.55
CA THR A 24 5.00 20.58 15.70
C THR A 24 5.28 21.38 16.98
N ASN A 25 6.48 21.26 17.54
CA ASN A 25 6.94 21.99 18.74
C ASN A 25 5.99 21.86 19.93
N VAL A 26 5.63 20.63 20.30
CA VAL A 26 4.64 20.38 21.35
C VAL A 26 5.34 20.00 22.65
N PRO A 27 5.16 20.77 23.75
CA PRO A 27 5.61 20.35 25.06
C PRO A 27 4.73 19.21 25.57
N ILE A 28 5.34 18.09 25.94
CA ILE A 28 4.66 16.98 26.61
C ILE A 28 5.24 16.80 28.01
N SER A 29 4.36 16.80 29.01
CA SER A 29 4.71 16.45 30.38
C SER A 29 4.91 14.93 30.50
N GLY A 30 6.13 14.53 30.81
CA GLY A 30 6.45 13.16 31.22
C GLY A 30 6.34 12.98 32.74
N ALA A 31 6.62 11.76 33.20
CA ALA A 31 6.58 11.41 34.62
C ALA A 31 7.61 12.17 35.46
N ARG A 32 8.73 12.61 34.86
CA ARG A 32 9.84 13.27 35.58
C ARG A 32 10.06 14.71 35.15
N THR A 33 9.86 15.02 33.87
CA THR A 33 10.09 16.36 33.32
C THR A 33 9.19 16.61 32.11
N SER A 34 9.07 17.87 31.70
CA SER A 34 8.52 18.20 30.38
C SER A 34 9.60 18.03 29.32
N HIS A 35 9.18 17.57 28.14
CA HIS A 35 10.01 17.44 26.94
C HIS A 35 9.38 18.23 25.80
N ASP A 36 10.16 19.05 25.12
CA ASP A 36 9.72 19.73 23.90
C ASP A 36 9.94 18.77 22.73
N ILE A 37 8.84 18.30 22.14
CA ILE A 37 8.86 17.29 21.08
C ILE A 37 8.73 17.97 19.72
N ASP A 38 9.63 17.66 18.79
CA ASP A 38 9.65 18.26 17.45
C ASP A 38 8.33 18.00 16.69
N VAL A 39 7.83 16.75 16.68
CA VAL A 39 6.49 16.41 16.19
C VAL A 39 5.79 15.39 17.09
N VAL A 40 4.55 15.67 17.45
CA VAL A 40 3.66 14.74 18.16
C VAL A 40 2.60 14.25 17.19
N VAL A 41 2.45 12.93 17.07
CA VAL A 41 1.44 12.29 16.23
C VAL A 41 0.46 11.54 17.11
N ARG A 42 -0.83 11.76 16.89
CA ARG A 42 -1.93 11.15 17.62
C ARG A 42 -2.93 10.51 16.68
N SER A 43 -3.56 9.45 17.17
CA SER A 43 -4.67 8.79 16.50
C SER A 43 -5.52 8.09 17.55
N GLU A 44 -6.83 8.09 17.35
CA GLU A 44 -7.76 7.30 18.15
C GLU A 44 -8.26 6.15 17.29
N HIS A 45 -8.01 4.91 17.71
CA HIS A 45 -8.46 3.74 16.98
C HIS A 45 -9.13 2.74 17.92
N VAL A 46 -10.43 2.50 17.69
CA VAL A 46 -11.22 1.49 18.43
C VAL A 46 -11.14 1.69 19.96
N GLY A 47 -11.15 2.96 20.41
CA GLY A 47 -11.11 3.32 21.83
C GLY A 47 -9.72 3.24 22.48
N PHE A 48 -8.66 3.10 21.69
CA PHE A 48 -7.28 3.21 22.15
C PHE A 48 -6.64 4.48 21.60
N ASP A 49 -6.02 5.25 22.50
CA ASP A 49 -5.20 6.39 22.14
C ASP A 49 -3.81 5.92 21.71
N MET A 50 -3.38 6.35 20.53
CA MET A 50 -2.01 6.22 20.06
C MET A 50 -1.26 7.54 20.26
N LEU A 51 -0.05 7.46 20.81
CA LEU A 51 0.89 8.56 20.90
C LEU A 51 2.24 8.15 20.30
N TRP A 52 2.62 8.77 19.19
CA TRP A 52 3.99 8.72 18.70
C TRP A 52 4.65 10.08 18.90
N ILE A 53 5.92 10.04 19.29
CA ILE A 53 6.78 11.22 19.37
C ILE A 53 7.87 11.11 18.32
N VAL A 54 8.18 12.22 17.67
CA VAL A 54 9.15 12.28 16.59
C VAL A 54 10.19 13.33 16.91
N GLU A 55 11.45 12.94 16.77
CA GLU A 55 12.62 13.80 16.88
C GLU A 55 13.26 13.96 15.51
N CYS A 56 13.46 15.19 15.07
CA CYS A 56 13.97 15.56 13.76
C CYS A 56 15.42 16.03 13.85
N LYS A 57 16.34 15.29 13.23
CA LYS A 57 17.77 15.62 13.17
C LYS A 57 18.21 15.88 11.74
N ARG A 58 18.11 17.15 11.30
CA ARG A 58 18.58 17.63 9.99
C ARG A 58 20.09 17.91 10.01
N TRP A 59 20.89 16.87 10.20
CA TRP A 59 22.35 16.99 10.30
C TRP A 59 23.05 16.54 9.03
N SER A 60 24.25 17.06 8.78
CA SER A 60 25.11 16.61 7.68
C SER A 60 25.87 15.31 7.98
N LYS A 61 25.93 14.91 9.26
CA LYS A 61 26.61 13.68 9.71
C LYS A 61 25.59 12.70 10.29
N PRO A 62 25.82 11.38 10.13
CA PRO A 62 24.93 10.36 10.67
C PRO A 62 24.69 10.51 12.17
N VAL A 63 23.45 10.28 12.59
CA VAL A 63 23.04 10.39 13.98
C VAL A 63 23.63 9.26 14.81
N SER A 64 24.14 9.61 15.98
CA SER A 64 24.82 8.68 16.89
C SER A 64 23.87 7.98 17.86
N LYS A 65 24.37 6.90 18.47
CA LYS A 65 23.69 6.10 19.50
C LYS A 65 23.08 6.93 20.64
N LEU A 66 23.74 8.03 21.03
CA LEU A 66 23.28 8.86 22.16
C LEU A 66 21.87 9.41 21.95
N HIS A 67 21.53 9.81 20.72
CA HIS A 67 20.20 10.36 20.40
C HIS A 67 19.11 9.30 20.45
N VAL A 68 19.44 8.06 20.05
CA VAL A 68 18.53 6.93 20.16
C VAL A 68 18.23 6.61 21.62
N LEU A 69 19.27 6.57 22.46
CA LEU A 69 19.11 6.33 23.90
C LEU A 69 18.31 7.45 24.57
N ALA A 70 18.58 8.71 24.22
CA ALA A 70 17.80 9.85 24.71
C ALA A 70 16.31 9.73 24.33
N LEU A 71 16.01 9.49 23.05
CA LEU A 71 14.62 9.35 22.60
C LEU A 71 13.91 8.17 23.28
N ARG A 72 14.60 7.05 23.53
CA ARG A 72 14.02 5.92 24.26
C ARG A 72 13.60 6.29 25.68
N GLU A 73 14.42 7.07 26.38
CA GLU A 73 14.07 7.57 27.72
C GLU A 73 12.87 8.51 27.65
N ILE A 74 12.81 9.41 26.66
CA ILE A 74 11.66 10.32 26.47
C ILE A 74 10.39 9.52 26.18
N VAL A 75 10.44 8.55 25.25
CA VAL A 75 9.30 7.65 24.93
C VAL A 75 8.76 6.99 26.20
N SER A 76 9.65 6.46 27.04
CA SER A 76 9.29 5.84 28.31
C SER A 76 8.71 6.83 29.31
N ASP A 77 9.29 8.04 29.42
CA ASP A 77 8.89 9.06 30.38
C ASP A 77 7.52 9.67 30.07
N VAL A 78 7.18 9.84 28.78
CA VAL A 78 5.89 10.38 28.34
C VAL A 78 4.83 9.30 28.07
N GLY A 79 5.20 8.03 28.13
CA GLY A 79 4.31 6.90 27.83
C GLY A 79 3.89 6.83 26.35
N ALA A 80 4.78 7.21 25.42
CA ALA A 80 4.51 7.08 24.00
C ALA A 80 4.62 5.62 23.52
N ASP A 81 3.77 5.21 22.58
CA ASP A 81 3.80 3.87 21.98
C ASP A 81 5.07 3.67 21.14
N ARG A 82 5.47 4.72 20.41
CA ARG A 82 6.64 4.72 19.53
C ARG A 82 7.37 6.06 19.57
N GLY A 83 8.68 5.98 19.41
CA GLY A 83 9.53 7.11 19.06
C GLY A 83 10.03 6.98 17.63
N LEU A 84 10.02 8.05 16.85
CA LEU A 84 10.65 8.07 15.54
C LEU A 84 11.80 9.07 15.57
N LEU A 85 13.00 8.61 15.22
CA LEU A 85 14.14 9.49 15.02
C LEU A 85 14.34 9.67 13.52
N MET A 86 14.12 10.89 13.04
CA MET A 86 14.13 11.25 11.62
C MET A 86 15.47 11.89 11.26
N ALA A 87 16.21 11.31 10.31
CA ALA A 87 17.46 11.91 9.82
C ALA A 87 17.77 11.52 8.37
N GLU A 88 17.94 12.53 7.50
CA GLU A 88 18.28 12.32 6.08
C GLU A 88 19.74 11.89 5.86
N SER A 89 20.65 12.19 6.79
CA SER A 89 22.05 11.74 6.73
C SER A 89 22.28 10.33 7.27
N GLY A 90 21.22 9.64 7.68
CA GLY A 90 21.26 8.28 8.21
C GLY A 90 21.82 8.20 9.63
N PHE A 91 22.22 6.98 10.00
CA PHE A 91 22.53 6.61 11.38
C PHE A 91 23.83 5.81 11.46
N GLN A 92 24.55 5.94 12.58
CA GLN A 92 25.72 5.11 12.87
C GLN A 92 25.31 3.67 13.22
N SER A 93 26.19 2.68 13.03
CA SER A 93 25.89 1.27 13.37
C SER A 93 25.41 1.10 14.82
N GLY A 94 26.08 1.75 15.78
CA GLY A 94 25.67 1.71 17.18
C GLY A 94 24.31 2.39 17.48
N ALA A 95 23.82 3.25 16.58
CA ALA A 95 22.46 3.78 16.68
C ALA A 95 21.43 2.73 16.26
N HIS A 96 21.68 2.01 15.16
CA HIS A 96 20.84 0.88 14.75
C HIS A 96 20.76 -0.20 15.84
N GLU A 97 21.90 -0.61 16.40
CA GLU A 97 21.96 -1.57 17.51
C GLU A 97 21.17 -1.08 18.74
N ALA A 98 21.19 0.23 19.02
CA ALA A 98 20.49 0.80 20.18
C ALA A 98 18.97 0.93 19.99
N ALA A 99 18.50 0.96 18.74
CA ALA A 99 17.09 1.00 18.36
C ALA A 99 16.48 -0.40 18.20
N GLU A 100 17.32 -1.40 17.91
CA GLU A 100 16.89 -2.78 17.70
C GLU A 100 16.11 -3.33 18.90
N LEU A 101 14.96 -3.97 18.63
CA LEU A 101 14.03 -4.51 19.64
C LEU A 101 13.51 -3.46 20.65
N THR A 102 13.39 -2.19 20.23
CA THR A 102 12.81 -1.12 21.05
C THR A 102 11.59 -0.47 20.40
N ASN A 103 10.95 0.45 21.12
CA ASN A 103 9.86 1.27 20.59
C ASN A 103 10.35 2.43 19.71
N VAL A 104 11.66 2.57 19.51
CA VAL A 104 12.25 3.62 18.67
C VAL A 104 12.55 3.08 17.28
N LYS A 105 12.07 3.79 16.25
CA LYS A 105 12.37 3.55 14.84
C LYS A 105 13.31 4.64 14.32
N LEU A 106 14.34 4.22 13.61
CA LEU A 106 15.22 5.11 12.86
C LEU A 106 14.77 5.12 11.40
N THR A 107 14.58 6.30 10.81
CA THR A 107 14.23 6.43 9.40
C THR A 107 14.49 7.85 8.88
N SER A 108 14.22 8.08 7.61
CA SER A 108 14.18 9.41 6.99
C SER A 108 12.79 9.70 6.43
N LEU A 109 12.52 10.94 6.06
CA LEU A 109 11.22 11.29 5.47
C LEU A 109 11.06 10.64 4.10
N VAL A 110 12.15 10.48 3.34
CA VAL A 110 12.16 9.77 2.05
C VAL A 110 11.80 8.30 2.24
N GLU A 111 12.49 7.59 3.13
CA GLU A 111 12.22 6.17 3.41
C GLU A 111 10.79 5.95 3.93
N LEU A 112 10.29 6.87 4.75
CA LEU A 112 8.95 6.78 5.29
C LEU A 112 7.88 7.01 4.20
N LYS A 113 8.09 7.97 3.30
CA LYS A 113 7.22 8.18 2.12
C LYS A 113 7.22 6.97 1.19
N ASP A 114 8.38 6.40 0.91
CA ASP A 114 8.51 5.23 0.04
C ASP A 114 7.81 4.01 0.63
N SER A 115 8.07 3.72 1.91
CA SER A 115 7.44 2.58 2.61
C SER A 115 5.92 2.75 2.77
N ALA A 116 5.44 3.96 3.05
CA ALA A 116 4.01 4.26 3.10
C ALA A 116 3.35 4.09 1.73
N SER A 117 3.94 4.66 0.68
CA SER A 117 3.42 4.54 -0.70
C SER A 117 3.37 3.09 -1.16
N TYR A 118 4.42 2.32 -0.87
CA TYR A 118 4.46 0.88 -1.15
C TYR A 118 3.35 0.14 -0.41
N SER A 119 3.18 0.39 0.89
CA SER A 119 2.18 -0.29 1.72
C SER A 119 0.74 0.02 1.28
N LEU A 120 0.46 1.28 0.97
CA LEU A 120 -0.82 1.72 0.43
C LEU A 120 -1.10 1.09 -0.94
N GLY A 121 -0.12 1.11 -1.85
CA GLY A 121 -0.27 0.46 -3.14
C GLY A 121 -0.52 -1.05 -3.01
N MET A 122 0.17 -1.73 -2.08
CA MET A 122 -0.09 -3.15 -1.78
C MET A 122 -1.49 -3.39 -1.21
N ALA A 123 -2.03 -2.46 -0.40
CA ALA A 123 -3.41 -2.54 0.07
C ALA A 123 -4.41 -2.40 -1.10
N SER A 124 -4.16 -1.45 -2.02
CA SER A 124 -4.96 -1.29 -3.23
C SER A 124 -4.93 -2.52 -4.13
N LEU A 125 -3.76 -3.16 -4.30
CA LEU A 125 -3.65 -4.42 -5.05
C LEU A 125 -4.44 -5.57 -4.41
N ARG A 126 -4.52 -5.65 -3.08
CA ARG A 126 -5.36 -6.65 -2.39
C ARG A 126 -6.84 -6.42 -2.65
N ALA A 127 -7.30 -5.17 -2.52
CA ALA A 127 -8.68 -4.83 -2.86
C ALA A 127 -9.00 -5.10 -4.34
N LEU A 128 -8.01 -4.92 -5.23
CA LEU A 128 -8.16 -5.25 -6.64
C LEU A 128 -8.23 -6.77 -6.89
N GLN A 129 -7.48 -7.58 -6.12
CA GLN A 129 -7.59 -9.05 -6.19
C GLN A 129 -9.01 -9.51 -5.85
N ASP A 130 -9.64 -8.96 -4.80
CA ASP A 130 -11.00 -9.30 -4.42
C ASP A 130 -12.00 -9.01 -5.57
N ARG A 131 -11.82 -7.88 -6.27
CA ARG A 131 -12.61 -7.52 -7.46
C ARG A 131 -12.40 -8.50 -8.62
N VAL A 132 -11.15 -8.91 -8.87
CA VAL A 132 -10.82 -9.90 -9.90
C VAL A 132 -11.45 -11.26 -9.58
N ASP A 133 -11.42 -11.69 -8.32
CA ASP A 133 -12.01 -12.95 -7.88
C ASP A 133 -13.54 -12.96 -8.05
N GLU A 134 -14.20 -11.83 -7.75
CA GLU A 134 -15.63 -11.66 -8.00
C GLU A 134 -15.94 -11.69 -9.51
N CYS A 135 -15.16 -10.96 -10.32
CA CYS A 135 -15.29 -11.00 -11.79
C CYS A 135 -15.14 -12.42 -12.33
N ARG A 136 -14.16 -13.17 -11.82
CA ARG A 136 -13.93 -14.57 -12.19
C ARG A 136 -15.12 -15.44 -11.86
N SER A 137 -15.66 -15.33 -10.65
CA SER A 137 -16.84 -16.08 -10.22
C SER A 137 -18.02 -15.81 -11.17
N ARG A 138 -18.37 -14.53 -11.34
CA ARG A 138 -19.47 -14.08 -12.21
C ARG A 138 -19.28 -14.50 -13.67
N TYR A 139 -18.06 -14.38 -14.19
CA TYR A 139 -17.74 -14.81 -15.54
C TYR A 139 -17.99 -16.32 -15.73
N TRP A 140 -17.59 -17.14 -14.76
CA TRP A 140 -17.71 -18.60 -14.86
C TRP A 140 -19.09 -19.15 -14.51
N GLU A 141 -19.95 -18.39 -13.85
CA GLU A 141 -21.37 -18.71 -13.68
C GLU A 141 -22.15 -18.63 -15.00
N LEU A 142 -21.77 -17.74 -15.92
CA LEU A 142 -22.46 -17.59 -17.20
C LEU A 142 -22.23 -18.80 -18.13
N GLU A 143 -23.28 -19.20 -18.85
CA GLU A 143 -23.15 -20.17 -19.95
C GLU A 143 -22.25 -19.62 -21.07
N LYS A 144 -21.76 -20.52 -21.92
CA LYS A 144 -20.83 -20.13 -22.99
C LYS A 144 -21.51 -19.20 -24.00
N GLU A 145 -22.73 -19.51 -24.45
CA GLU A 145 -23.48 -18.66 -25.37
C GLU A 145 -23.70 -17.27 -24.78
N SER A 146 -24.15 -17.16 -23.53
CA SER A 146 -24.40 -15.85 -22.91
C SER A 146 -23.14 -14.98 -22.80
N ARG A 147 -21.96 -15.57 -22.58
CA ARG A 147 -20.71 -14.81 -22.61
C ARG A 147 -20.35 -14.31 -24.01
N ILE A 148 -20.70 -15.06 -25.06
CA ILE A 148 -20.50 -14.61 -26.45
C ILE A 148 -21.49 -13.48 -26.78
N ASP A 149 -22.78 -13.70 -26.48
CA ASP A 149 -23.86 -12.76 -26.80
C ASP A 149 -23.68 -11.40 -26.10
N CYS A 150 -23.12 -11.41 -24.89
CA CYS A 150 -22.85 -10.19 -24.12
C CYS A 150 -21.44 -9.61 -24.35
N GLY A 151 -20.67 -10.13 -25.31
CA GLY A 151 -19.35 -9.60 -25.66
C GLY A 151 -18.23 -9.86 -24.64
N LEU A 152 -18.46 -10.74 -23.66
CA LEU A 152 -17.46 -11.14 -22.66
C LEU A 152 -16.38 -12.08 -23.22
N ARG A 153 -16.61 -12.67 -24.39
CA ARG A 153 -15.62 -13.46 -25.14
C ARG A 153 -15.95 -13.48 -26.62
N PRO A 154 -14.96 -13.71 -27.51
CA PRO A 154 -15.28 -13.94 -28.91
C PRO A 154 -15.89 -15.33 -29.13
N PRO A 155 -16.61 -15.52 -30.26
CA PRO A 155 -16.90 -16.85 -30.79
C PRO A 155 -15.62 -17.65 -31.01
N VAL A 156 -15.75 -18.98 -31.05
CA VAL A 156 -14.60 -19.88 -31.21
C VAL A 156 -13.87 -19.58 -32.52
N GLY A 157 -12.55 -19.41 -32.45
CA GLY A 157 -11.69 -19.18 -33.62
C GLY A 157 -11.66 -17.74 -34.12
N LEU A 158 -12.40 -16.81 -33.50
CA LEU A 158 -12.38 -15.39 -33.86
C LEU A 158 -11.57 -14.57 -32.83
N PRO A 159 -10.88 -13.50 -33.27
CA PRO A 159 -10.24 -12.55 -32.36
C PRO A 159 -11.29 -11.66 -31.69
N GLY A 160 -10.95 -11.10 -30.53
CA GLY A 160 -11.80 -10.13 -29.83
C GLY A 160 -11.46 -10.00 -28.35
N TYR A 161 -12.20 -9.12 -27.66
CA TYR A 161 -12.12 -8.97 -26.21
C TYR A 161 -12.44 -10.30 -25.50
N SER A 162 -11.66 -10.65 -24.49
CA SER A 162 -11.87 -11.86 -23.69
C SER A 162 -11.71 -11.54 -22.21
N GLY A 163 -12.83 -11.53 -21.48
CA GLY A 163 -12.83 -11.33 -20.04
C GLY A 163 -12.00 -12.38 -19.30
N ASN A 164 -11.95 -13.63 -19.80
CA ASN A 164 -11.09 -14.66 -19.22
C ASN A 164 -9.61 -14.31 -19.32
N LEU A 165 -9.17 -13.71 -20.43
CA LEU A 165 -7.77 -13.30 -20.57
C LEU A 165 -7.45 -12.12 -19.66
N VAL A 166 -8.40 -11.20 -19.46
CA VAL A 166 -8.26 -10.11 -18.49
C VAL A 166 -8.09 -10.66 -17.08
N ILE A 167 -8.96 -11.59 -16.66
CA ILE A 167 -8.90 -12.26 -15.35
C ILE A 167 -7.55 -12.95 -15.17
N GLU A 168 -7.17 -13.84 -16.09
CA GLU A 168 -5.94 -14.64 -15.95
C GLU A 168 -4.67 -13.79 -15.99
N ALA A 169 -4.63 -12.75 -16.83
CA ALA A 169 -3.51 -11.81 -16.87
C ALA A 169 -3.39 -11.01 -15.57
N SER A 170 -4.52 -10.52 -15.03
CA SER A 170 -4.57 -9.77 -13.78
C SER A 170 -4.16 -10.64 -12.59
N GLU A 171 -4.71 -11.86 -12.47
CA GLU A 171 -4.34 -12.84 -11.44
C GLU A 171 -2.84 -13.16 -11.49
N ALA A 172 -2.29 -13.39 -12.69
CA ALA A 172 -0.87 -13.68 -12.85
C ALA A 172 0.01 -12.51 -12.39
N ALA A 173 -0.35 -11.28 -12.77
CA ALA A 173 0.38 -10.08 -12.37
C ALA A 173 0.31 -9.82 -10.86
N LEU A 174 -0.88 -9.94 -10.27
CA LEU A 174 -1.10 -9.79 -8.82
C LEU A 174 -0.33 -10.85 -8.03
N ASN A 175 -0.30 -12.10 -8.50
CA ASN A 175 0.47 -13.16 -7.85
C ASN A 175 1.98 -12.90 -7.83
N ASP A 176 2.55 -12.31 -8.88
CA ASP A 176 3.95 -11.90 -8.90
C ASP A 176 4.19 -10.70 -7.98
N ALA A 177 3.29 -9.71 -7.98
CA ALA A 177 3.34 -8.55 -7.10
C ALA A 177 3.31 -8.94 -5.62
N PHE A 178 2.46 -9.88 -5.22
CA PHE A 178 2.39 -10.38 -3.84
C PHE A 178 3.63 -11.20 -3.43
N LYS A 179 4.43 -11.67 -4.39
CA LYS A 179 5.76 -12.25 -4.15
C LYS A 179 6.88 -11.18 -4.16
N GLY A 180 6.53 -9.90 -4.29
CA GLY A 180 7.46 -8.79 -4.35
C GLY A 180 8.18 -8.66 -5.70
N LYS A 181 7.69 -9.29 -6.77
CA LYS A 181 8.29 -9.19 -8.10
C LYS A 181 7.68 -8.03 -8.87
N PHE A 182 8.49 -7.00 -9.13
CA PHE A 182 8.12 -5.86 -9.97
C PHE A 182 9.23 -5.56 -11.00
N PRO A 183 8.89 -5.33 -12.28
CA PRO A 183 7.56 -5.56 -12.87
C PRO A 183 7.17 -7.05 -12.82
N PRO A 184 5.87 -7.38 -12.93
CA PRO A 184 5.43 -8.77 -13.01
C PRO A 184 6.12 -9.50 -14.17
N LEU A 185 6.64 -10.69 -13.92
CA LEU A 185 7.42 -11.44 -14.90
C LEU A 185 6.55 -12.36 -15.76
N LEU A 186 5.41 -12.80 -15.21
CA LEU A 186 4.48 -13.74 -15.82
C LEU A 186 5.19 -15.07 -16.18
N ASP A 187 5.10 -16.08 -15.33
CA ASP A 187 5.86 -17.33 -15.52
C ASP A 187 5.27 -18.25 -16.62
N GLY A 188 6.14 -19.08 -17.24
CA GLY A 188 5.72 -20.15 -18.16
C GLY A 188 5.22 -19.67 -19.53
N LEU A 189 4.01 -20.10 -19.92
CA LEU A 189 3.37 -19.69 -21.19
C LEU A 189 2.61 -18.36 -21.09
N ALA A 190 2.47 -17.80 -19.88
CA ALA A 190 1.73 -16.57 -19.62
C ALA A 190 2.18 -15.38 -20.50
N PRO A 191 3.48 -15.14 -20.74
CA PRO A 191 3.91 -14.03 -21.61
C PRO A 191 3.41 -14.15 -23.05
N LEU A 192 3.25 -15.38 -23.57
CA LEU A 192 2.76 -15.62 -24.93
C LEU A 192 1.24 -15.45 -25.03
N LEU A 193 0.53 -15.91 -24.00
CA LEU A 193 -0.94 -15.86 -23.92
C LEU A 193 -1.45 -14.44 -23.63
N TYR A 194 -0.74 -13.70 -22.77
CA TYR A 194 -1.12 -12.39 -22.27
C TYR A 194 -0.29 -11.26 -22.88
N ARG A 195 0.43 -11.50 -23.99
CA ARG A 195 1.29 -10.51 -24.68
C ARG A 195 0.64 -9.16 -25.02
N HIS A 196 -0.69 -9.12 -25.02
CA HIS A 196 -1.47 -7.91 -25.29
C HIS A 196 -1.63 -7.03 -24.03
N PHE A 197 -1.45 -7.62 -22.85
CA PHE A 197 -1.34 -6.92 -21.57
C PHE A 197 0.14 -6.57 -21.35
N ARG A 198 0.41 -5.29 -21.14
CA ARG A 198 1.77 -4.79 -20.87
C ARG A 198 1.82 -4.34 -19.43
N PHE A 199 2.13 -5.28 -18.53
CA PHE A 199 2.45 -4.93 -17.15
C PHE A 199 3.92 -4.61 -17.05
N SER A 200 4.23 -3.36 -16.72
CA SER A 200 5.58 -2.81 -16.73
C SER A 200 5.91 -2.01 -15.48
N ALA A 201 4.92 -1.79 -14.62
CA ALA A 201 5.07 -1.00 -13.42
C ALA A 201 6.08 -1.62 -12.44
N GLY A 202 7.03 -0.79 -12.00
CA GLY A 202 8.04 -1.15 -10.99
C GLY A 202 7.56 -0.99 -9.54
N SER A 203 6.29 -0.65 -9.30
CA SER A 203 5.74 -0.39 -7.97
C SER A 203 4.31 -0.91 -7.83
N PRO A 204 3.83 -1.17 -6.59
CA PRO A 204 2.46 -1.60 -6.36
C PRO A 204 1.41 -0.61 -6.89
N SER A 205 1.60 0.69 -6.65
CA SER A 205 0.66 1.72 -7.11
C SER A 205 0.64 1.84 -8.64
N GLY A 206 1.80 1.77 -9.29
CA GLY A 206 1.84 1.77 -10.76
C GLY A 206 1.18 0.53 -11.35
N LEU A 207 1.33 -0.63 -10.71
CA LEU A 207 0.68 -1.85 -11.19
C LEU A 207 -0.83 -1.78 -11.01
N TYR A 208 -1.30 -1.17 -9.91
CA TYR A 208 -2.72 -0.88 -9.72
C TYR A 208 -3.25 -0.05 -10.89
N GLU A 209 -2.57 1.03 -11.28
CA GLU A 209 -2.97 1.88 -12.42
C GLU A 209 -3.00 1.12 -13.77
N GLU A 210 -2.17 0.08 -13.95
CA GLU A 210 -2.18 -0.76 -15.15
C GLU A 210 -3.34 -1.78 -15.16
N ILE A 211 -3.70 -2.36 -14.00
CA ILE A 211 -4.70 -3.45 -13.89
C ILE A 211 -6.12 -2.89 -13.69
N GLU A 212 -6.27 -1.84 -12.88
CA GLU A 212 -7.56 -1.24 -12.50
C GLU A 212 -8.50 -0.99 -13.70
N PRO A 213 -8.08 -0.31 -14.79
CA PRO A 213 -8.98 -0.02 -15.90
C PRO A 213 -9.44 -1.28 -16.64
N LEU A 214 -8.63 -2.34 -16.66
CA LEU A 214 -8.97 -3.61 -17.28
C LEU A 214 -10.07 -4.33 -16.47
N VAL A 215 -9.94 -4.30 -15.14
CA VAL A 215 -10.91 -4.89 -14.22
C VAL A 215 -12.21 -4.09 -14.25
N ALA A 216 -12.15 -2.76 -14.25
CA ALA A 216 -13.33 -1.89 -14.36
C ALA A 216 -14.12 -2.14 -15.66
N GLU A 217 -13.45 -2.25 -16.82
CA GLU A 217 -14.12 -2.60 -18.08
C GLU A 217 -14.82 -3.97 -18.01
N LEU A 218 -14.18 -4.96 -17.38
CA LEU A 218 -14.76 -6.29 -17.19
C LEU A 218 -15.97 -6.26 -16.25
N GLU A 219 -15.90 -5.53 -15.15
CA GLU A 219 -17.02 -5.33 -14.21
C GLU A 219 -18.22 -4.75 -14.94
N GLU A 220 -18.02 -3.69 -15.73
CA GLU A 220 -19.10 -3.09 -16.52
C GLU A 220 -19.73 -4.06 -17.54
N LEU A 221 -18.90 -4.86 -18.23
CA LEU A 221 -19.39 -5.88 -19.16
C LEU A 221 -20.19 -6.97 -18.45
N LEU A 222 -19.72 -7.40 -17.27
CA LEU A 222 -20.43 -8.38 -16.45
C LEU A 222 -21.74 -7.78 -15.91
N ASP A 223 -21.77 -6.52 -15.50
CA ASP A 223 -23.00 -5.84 -15.05
C ASP A 223 -24.04 -5.80 -16.16
N ARG A 224 -23.63 -5.45 -17.38
CA ARG A 224 -24.51 -5.52 -18.56
C ARG A 224 -25.00 -6.93 -18.84
N ALA A 225 -24.13 -7.93 -18.75
CA ALA A 225 -24.49 -9.34 -18.97
C ALA A 225 -25.50 -9.84 -17.93
N TYR A 226 -25.32 -9.47 -16.66
CA TYR A 226 -26.23 -9.84 -15.56
C TYR A 226 -27.55 -9.07 -15.61
N ALA A 227 -27.58 -7.88 -16.19
CA ALA A 227 -28.82 -7.15 -16.46
C ALA A 227 -29.59 -7.67 -17.69
N SER A 228 -28.96 -8.44 -18.58
CA SER A 228 -29.58 -8.92 -19.82
C SER A 228 -30.72 -9.93 -19.54
N PRO A 229 -31.93 -9.75 -20.12
CA PRO A 229 -33.07 -10.63 -19.91
C PRO A 229 -32.91 -12.02 -20.56
N GLY A 230 -31.95 -12.17 -21.49
CA GLY A 230 -31.64 -13.43 -22.18
C GLY A 230 -30.49 -14.23 -21.58
N ARG A 231 -29.92 -13.79 -20.44
CA ARG A 231 -28.75 -14.44 -19.83
C ARG A 231 -29.11 -15.85 -19.36
N LYS A 232 -28.20 -16.79 -19.61
CA LYS A 232 -28.25 -18.14 -19.07
C LYS A 232 -27.09 -18.32 -18.11
N LEU A 233 -27.41 -18.72 -16.90
CA LEU A 233 -26.44 -19.18 -15.90
C LEU A 233 -26.30 -20.69 -16.04
N LYS A 234 -25.08 -21.19 -15.82
CA LYS A 234 -24.87 -22.63 -15.67
C LYS A 234 -25.74 -23.11 -14.53
N ARG A 235 -26.59 -24.10 -14.77
CA ARG A 235 -27.35 -24.76 -13.70
C ARG A 235 -26.37 -25.32 -12.66
N ASP A 236 -26.71 -25.17 -11.38
CA ASP A 236 -26.05 -25.94 -10.33
C ASP A 236 -26.04 -27.40 -10.76
N ARG A 237 -24.84 -27.95 -10.93
CA ARG A 237 -24.67 -29.39 -11.05
C ARG A 237 -24.78 -29.99 -9.65
N THR A 238 -25.93 -29.82 -8.99
CA THR A 238 -26.35 -30.74 -7.94
C THR A 238 -26.75 -32.05 -8.61
N ASN A 239 -25.78 -32.95 -8.66
CA ASN A 239 -25.97 -34.40 -8.72
C ASN A 239 -24.87 -35.04 -7.87
#